data_AF-A0A0B8QVE0-F1
#
_entry.id   AF-A0A0B8QVE0-F1
#
_cell.length_a   1.000
_cell.length_b   1.000
_cell.length_c   1.000
_cell.angle_alpha   90.00
_cell.angle_beta   90.00
_cell.angle_gamma   90.00
#
_symmetry.space_group_name_H-M   'P 1'
#
loop_
_entity.id
_entity.type
_entity.pdbx_description
1 polymer ?
#
loop_
_entity_poly.entity_id
_entity_poly.type
_entity_poly.pdbx_seq_one_letter_code
_entity_poly.pdbx_strand_id
1 'polypeptide(L)'
;MHKGQTILKIAGHLDWQHMLAFYRLRAIHSLETITDTHYQRSGFFDEFRYQFCLTQHDGNSLILDYQISDKSSLPALIQNIREMFDLDCDTHTVEQHLSKLEPELIKVKGLRIPGVWSVWEAGVRAILGQQVSVKAAINHLNNLVDTISSQDFPTPTEVAQTDLSFLRMPESRKQTLARYAEFMCQHPDSMPNEWLALKGIGPWTMQ
;
A
#
# COMPACT_ATOMS: atom_id res chain seq x y z
N MET A 1 10.73 -22.02 4.31
CA MET A 1 9.58 -21.13 4.54
C MET A 1 8.67 -21.72 5.59
N HIS A 2 8.45 -20.99 6.68
CA HIS A 2 7.57 -21.34 7.79
C HIS A 2 6.14 -20.89 7.48
N LYS A 3 5.18 -21.79 7.62
CA LYS A 3 3.75 -21.49 7.47
C LYS A 3 3.11 -21.36 8.84
N GLY A 4 2.12 -20.50 8.97
CA GLY A 4 1.34 -20.35 10.19
C GLY A 4 0.02 -19.63 9.93
N GLN A 5 -0.82 -19.63 10.97
CA GLN A 5 -2.09 -18.93 10.99
C GLN A 5 -2.23 -18.24 12.35
N THR A 6 -2.77 -17.03 12.35
CA THR A 6 -3.12 -16.31 13.57
C THR A 6 -4.36 -15.44 13.36
N ILE A 7 -4.97 -14.95 14.44
CA ILE A 7 -6.10 -14.03 14.40
C ILE A 7 -5.60 -12.63 14.75
N LEU A 8 -5.86 -11.67 13.86
CA LEU A 8 -5.61 -10.26 14.10
C LEU A 8 -6.87 -9.62 14.68
N LYS A 9 -6.77 -9.04 15.88
CA LYS A 9 -7.85 -8.23 16.46
C LYS A 9 -7.86 -6.83 15.84
N ILE A 10 -9.06 -6.29 15.64
CA ILE A 10 -9.34 -4.99 15.06
C ILE A 10 -9.98 -4.10 16.14
N ALA A 11 -9.55 -2.85 16.23
CA ALA A 11 -10.15 -1.87 17.13
C ALA A 11 -11.47 -1.35 16.54
N GLY A 12 -12.62 -1.89 16.94
CA GLY A 12 -13.91 -1.51 16.36
C GLY A 12 -14.25 -2.26 15.06
N HIS A 13 -15.20 -1.74 14.28
CA HIS A 13 -15.72 -2.42 13.10
C HIS A 13 -14.86 -2.15 11.85
N LEU A 14 -14.81 -3.12 10.95
CA LEU A 14 -14.19 -3.00 9.62
C LEU A 14 -15.22 -3.37 8.55
N ASP A 15 -15.51 -2.44 7.65
CA ASP A 15 -16.22 -2.74 6.40
C ASP A 15 -15.24 -3.43 5.44
N TRP A 16 -15.18 -4.76 5.57
CA TRP A 16 -14.26 -5.60 4.79
C TRP A 16 -14.52 -5.51 3.29
N GLN A 17 -15.77 -5.43 2.87
CA GLN A 17 -16.13 -5.35 1.46
C GLN A 17 -15.69 -4.02 0.85
N HIS A 18 -15.85 -2.91 1.58
CA HIS A 18 -15.33 -1.62 1.14
C HIS A 18 -13.80 -1.62 1.03
N MET A 19 -13.11 -2.20 2.01
CA MET A 19 -11.64 -2.32 2.01
C MET A 19 -11.14 -3.16 0.81
N LEU A 20 -11.73 -4.33 0.57
CA LEU A 20 -11.39 -5.16 -0.59
C LEU A 20 -11.68 -4.45 -1.91
N ALA A 21 -12.82 -3.76 -2.04
CA ALA A 21 -13.15 -3.00 -3.23
C ALA A 21 -12.13 -1.88 -3.51
N PHE A 22 -11.65 -1.20 -2.46
CA PHE A 22 -10.61 -0.17 -2.59
C PHE A 22 -9.30 -0.75 -3.14
N TYR A 23 -8.81 -1.84 -2.54
CA TYR A 23 -7.54 -2.47 -2.95
C TYR A 23 -7.63 -3.14 -4.31
N ARG A 24 -8.76 -3.76 -4.65
CA ARG A 24 -8.95 -4.41 -5.96
C ARG A 24 -8.77 -3.44 -7.12
N LEU A 25 -9.24 -2.19 -6.97
CA LEU A 25 -9.05 -1.15 -7.98
C LEU A 25 -7.60 -0.68 -8.12
N ARG A 26 -6.72 -1.04 -7.18
CA ARG A 26 -5.35 -0.54 -7.04
C ARG A 26 -4.28 -1.64 -7.01
N ALA A 27 -4.68 -2.87 -7.32
CA ALA A 27 -3.85 -4.05 -7.21
C ALA A 27 -2.62 -3.99 -8.13
N ILE A 28 -1.50 -4.48 -7.61
CA ILE A 28 -0.32 -4.86 -8.38
C ILE A 28 -0.44 -6.36 -8.69
N HIS A 29 -0.74 -6.72 -9.94
CA HIS A 29 -1.18 -8.06 -10.31
C HIS A 29 -0.16 -9.17 -9.99
N SER A 30 1.13 -8.86 -10.06
CA SER A 30 2.21 -9.80 -9.75
C SER A 30 2.44 -10.00 -8.25
N LEU A 31 1.96 -9.08 -7.40
CA LEU A 31 2.23 -9.08 -5.96
C LEU A 31 0.97 -9.30 -5.12
N GLU A 32 -0.20 -8.88 -5.61
CA GLU A 32 -1.44 -8.78 -4.87
C GLU A 32 -2.57 -9.53 -5.59
N THR A 33 -3.31 -10.35 -4.84
CA THR A 33 -4.55 -11.00 -5.31
C THR A 33 -5.68 -10.61 -4.37
N ILE A 34 -6.68 -9.89 -4.90
CA ILE A 34 -7.83 -9.41 -4.13
C ILE A 34 -9.12 -9.97 -4.74
N THR A 35 -9.82 -10.80 -3.99
CA THR A 35 -11.12 -11.35 -4.37
C THR A 35 -12.25 -10.70 -3.57
N ASP A 36 -13.46 -11.24 -3.60
CA ASP A 36 -14.58 -10.77 -2.75
C ASP A 36 -14.47 -11.21 -1.30
N THR A 37 -13.57 -12.17 -0.99
CA THR A 37 -13.46 -12.75 0.35
C THR A 37 -12.11 -12.54 1.01
N HIS A 38 -11.06 -12.32 0.22
CA HIS A 38 -9.70 -12.21 0.76
C HIS A 38 -8.82 -11.21 0.02
N TYR A 39 -7.81 -10.74 0.75
CA TYR A 39 -6.66 -10.02 0.23
C TYR A 39 -5.42 -10.90 0.44
N GLN A 40 -4.61 -11.08 -0.60
CA GLN A 40 -3.33 -11.77 -0.52
C GLN A 40 -2.22 -10.87 -1.08
N ARG A 41 -1.06 -10.88 -0.44
CA ARG A 41 0.15 -10.23 -0.95
C ARG A 41 1.41 -11.06 -0.68
N SER A 42 2.38 -10.96 -1.57
CA SER A 42 3.74 -11.47 -1.39
C SER A 42 4.79 -10.44 -1.75
N GLY A 43 5.99 -10.61 -1.22
CA GLY A 43 7.15 -9.77 -1.50
C GLY A 43 8.31 -10.14 -0.58
N PHE A 44 9.21 -9.18 -0.34
CA PHE A 44 10.35 -9.37 0.55
C PHE A 44 10.48 -8.23 1.57
N PHE A 45 11.06 -8.56 2.70
CA PHE A 45 11.71 -7.62 3.62
C PHE A 45 13.21 -7.86 3.47
N ASP A 46 13.93 -7.00 2.78
CA ASP A 46 15.32 -7.26 2.37
C ASP A 46 15.43 -8.64 1.66
N GLU A 47 16.19 -9.59 2.22
CA GLU A 47 16.27 -10.97 1.70
C GLU A 47 15.13 -11.90 2.19
N PHE A 48 14.28 -11.45 3.12
CA PHE A 48 13.26 -12.27 3.75
C PHE A 48 11.94 -12.26 2.99
N ARG A 49 11.68 -13.35 2.26
CA ARG A 49 10.41 -13.55 1.56
C ARG A 49 9.23 -13.68 2.53
N TYR A 50 8.14 -12.99 2.22
CA TYR A 50 6.84 -13.16 2.85
C TYR A 50 5.73 -13.41 1.81
N GLN A 51 4.70 -14.11 2.25
CA GLN A 51 3.40 -14.18 1.62
C GLN A 51 2.35 -14.25 2.71
N PHE A 52 1.24 -13.53 2.56
CA PHE A 52 0.13 -13.62 3.49
C PHE A 52 -1.22 -13.52 2.79
N CYS A 53 -2.24 -14.07 3.42
CA CYS A 53 -3.64 -13.97 3.04
C CYS A 53 -4.45 -13.53 4.26
N LEU A 54 -5.32 -12.54 4.07
CA LEU A 54 -6.27 -12.05 5.05
C LEU A 54 -7.68 -12.41 4.64
N THR A 55 -8.43 -13.00 5.56
CA THR A 55 -9.86 -13.25 5.44
C THR A 55 -10.60 -12.70 6.65
N GLN A 56 -11.85 -12.27 6.47
CA GLN A 56 -12.68 -11.87 7.58
C GLN A 56 -13.07 -13.08 8.44
N HIS A 57 -12.82 -13.01 9.75
CA HIS A 57 -13.26 -14.03 10.70
C HIS A 57 -14.62 -13.65 11.30
N ASP A 58 -14.70 -12.45 11.86
CA ASP A 58 -15.92 -11.82 12.37
C ASP A 58 -15.84 -10.29 12.16
N GLY A 59 -16.77 -9.54 12.75
CA GLY A 59 -16.82 -8.07 12.59
C GLY A 59 -15.60 -7.31 13.15
N ASN A 60 -14.83 -7.95 14.05
CA ASN A 60 -13.74 -7.31 14.81
C ASN A 60 -12.42 -8.10 14.72
N SER A 61 -12.31 -9.06 13.81
CA SER A 61 -11.08 -9.82 13.62
C SER A 61 -10.92 -10.39 12.21
N LEU A 62 -9.65 -10.53 11.82
CA LEU A 62 -9.22 -11.17 10.57
C LEU A 62 -8.43 -12.44 10.89
N ILE A 63 -8.54 -13.46 10.04
CA ILE A 63 -7.57 -14.55 9.99
C ILE A 63 -6.42 -14.12 9.08
N LEU A 64 -5.20 -14.28 9.60
CA LEU A 64 -3.94 -14.11 8.86
C LEU A 64 -3.32 -15.49 8.65
N ASP A 65 -3.35 -15.98 7.42
CA ASP A 65 -2.52 -17.07 6.95
C ASP A 65 -1.22 -16.51 6.38
N TYR A 66 -0.06 -17.03 6.79
CA TYR A 66 1.23 -16.51 6.35
C TYR A 66 2.24 -17.61 6.04
N GLN A 67 3.18 -17.25 5.17
CA GLN A 67 4.36 -18.02 4.84
C GLN A 67 5.57 -17.08 4.79
N ILE A 68 6.54 -17.27 5.67
CA ILE A 68 7.74 -16.41 5.82
C ILE A 68 9.02 -17.24 5.75
N SER A 69 10.09 -16.69 5.16
CA SER A 69 11.38 -17.39 5.11
C SER A 69 12.08 -17.43 6.48
N ASP A 70 11.94 -16.36 7.26
CA ASP A 70 12.44 -16.23 8.63
C ASP A 70 11.28 -15.98 9.61
N LYS A 71 11.29 -16.65 10.77
CA LYS A 71 10.27 -16.43 11.81
C LYS A 71 10.42 -15.08 12.50
N SER A 72 11.62 -14.51 12.54
CA SER A 72 11.88 -13.25 13.21
C SER A 72 11.16 -12.06 12.56
N SER A 73 10.77 -12.19 11.28
CA SER A 73 10.05 -11.15 10.51
C SER A 73 8.54 -11.12 10.75
N LEU A 74 7.97 -12.11 11.46
CA LEU A 74 6.53 -12.18 11.70
C LEU A 74 5.97 -10.92 12.42
N PRO A 75 6.61 -10.37 13.48
CA PRO A 75 6.12 -9.16 14.12
C PRO A 75 6.06 -7.96 13.18
N ALA A 76 7.10 -7.77 12.35
CA ALA A 76 7.13 -6.70 11.35
C ALA A 76 6.06 -6.89 10.28
N LEU A 77 5.86 -8.12 9.80
CA LEU A 77 4.79 -8.46 8.87
C LEU A 77 3.41 -8.10 9.44
N ILE A 78 3.15 -8.50 10.69
CA ILE A 78 1.89 -8.18 11.37
C ILE A 78 1.74 -6.65 11.49
N GLN A 79 2.78 -5.93 11.89
CA GLN A 79 2.72 -4.47 12.03
C GLN A 79 2.38 -3.78 10.71
N ASN A 80 3.05 -4.14 9.60
CA ASN A 80 2.74 -3.60 8.28
C ASN A 80 1.30 -3.90 7.85
N ILE A 81 0.81 -5.10 8.13
CA ILE A 81 -0.59 -5.46 7.87
C ILE A 81 -1.54 -4.57 8.70
N ARG A 82 -1.23 -4.36 9.98
CA ARG A 82 -2.06 -3.52 10.85
C ARG A 82 -2.12 -2.08 10.34
N GLU A 83 -1.00 -1.53 9.92
CA GLU A 83 -0.91 -0.17 9.35
C GLU A 83 -1.61 -0.07 7.99
N MET A 84 -1.35 -1.02 7.08
CA MET A 84 -1.97 -1.04 5.76
C MET A 84 -3.50 -1.13 5.84
N PHE A 85 -4.04 -1.92 6.77
CA PHE A 85 -5.49 -2.08 6.93
C PHE A 85 -6.10 -1.17 7.99
N ASP A 86 -5.31 -0.28 8.60
CA ASP A 86 -5.72 0.64 9.66
C ASP A 86 -6.44 -0.09 10.81
N LEU A 87 -5.91 -1.26 11.23
CA LEU A 87 -6.59 -2.18 12.15
C LEU A 87 -6.67 -1.66 13.59
N ASP A 88 -5.85 -0.65 13.93
CA ASP A 88 -5.73 -0.09 15.27
C ASP A 88 -6.61 1.16 15.50
N CYS A 89 -7.18 1.74 14.44
CA CYS A 89 -8.10 2.88 14.55
C CYS A 89 -9.41 2.47 15.24
N ASP A 90 -9.75 3.07 16.37
CA ASP A 90 -11.07 2.84 16.99
C ASP A 90 -12.17 3.57 16.20
N THR A 91 -12.71 2.86 15.20
CA THR A 91 -13.76 3.40 14.31
C THR A 91 -15.03 3.76 15.07
N HIS A 92 -15.30 3.13 16.22
CA HIS A 92 -16.45 3.49 17.03
C HIS A 92 -16.32 4.91 17.60
N THR A 93 -15.15 5.22 18.17
CA THR A 93 -14.85 6.55 18.69
C THR A 93 -14.86 7.61 17.57
N VAL A 94 -14.28 7.29 16.40
CA VAL A 94 -14.29 8.19 15.24
C VAL A 94 -15.72 8.48 14.77
N GLU A 95 -16.53 7.45 14.57
CA GLU A 95 -17.93 7.58 14.16
C GLU A 95 -18.75 8.37 15.18
N GLN A 96 -18.58 8.11 16.47
CA GLN A 96 -19.26 8.86 17.52
C GLN A 96 -18.93 10.37 17.48
N HIS A 97 -17.66 10.72 17.26
CA HIS A 97 -17.26 12.12 17.12
C HIS A 97 -17.85 12.77 15.88
N LEU A 98 -17.79 12.09 14.73
CA LEU A 98 -18.36 12.58 13.48
C LEU A 98 -19.89 12.76 13.57
N SER A 99 -20.60 11.82 14.17
CA SER A 99 -22.06 11.92 14.36
C SER A 99 -22.47 13.06 15.29
N LYS A 100 -21.63 13.49 16.24
CA LYS A 100 -21.90 14.68 17.07
C LYS A 100 -21.76 15.98 16.28
N LEU A 101 -20.91 16.01 15.26
CA LEU A 101 -20.72 17.18 14.40
C LEU A 101 -21.79 17.26 13.31
N GLU A 102 -22.09 16.12 12.67
CA GLU A 102 -23.09 16.01 11.61
C GLU A 102 -23.71 14.60 11.63
N PRO A 103 -24.92 14.42 12.18
CA PRO A 103 -25.53 13.10 12.37
C PRO A 103 -25.71 12.30 11.08
N GLU A 104 -25.92 12.98 9.94
CA GLU A 104 -26.13 12.35 8.63
C GLU A 104 -24.82 12.00 7.89
N LEU A 105 -23.66 12.35 8.46
CA LEU A 105 -22.36 12.12 7.82
C LEU A 105 -22.01 10.63 7.72
N ILE A 106 -22.37 9.84 8.73
CA ILE A 106 -22.05 8.41 8.79
C ILE A 106 -23.12 7.61 8.03
N LYS A 107 -22.87 7.42 6.72
CA LYS A 107 -23.73 6.59 5.86
C LYS A 107 -23.41 5.10 5.93
N VAL A 108 -22.16 4.76 6.25
CA VAL A 108 -21.62 3.40 6.33
C VAL A 108 -20.68 3.35 7.53
N LYS A 109 -20.76 2.27 8.32
CA LYS A 109 -19.92 2.05 9.51
C LYS A 109 -18.75 1.13 9.21
N GLY A 110 -17.65 1.30 9.94
CA GLY A 110 -16.43 0.53 9.80
C GLY A 110 -15.58 0.94 8.61
N LEU A 111 -15.84 2.11 8.01
CA LEU A 111 -14.93 2.68 7.03
C LEU A 111 -13.59 3.01 7.71
N ARG A 112 -12.50 2.71 7.00
CA ARG A 112 -11.12 2.88 7.45
C ARG A 112 -10.32 3.59 6.39
N ILE A 113 -9.13 4.07 6.74
CA ILE A 113 -8.22 4.69 5.78
C ILE A 113 -7.30 3.59 5.23
N PRO A 114 -7.44 3.17 3.95
CA PRO A 114 -6.56 2.16 3.39
C PRO A 114 -5.15 2.73 3.23
N GLY A 115 -4.17 2.06 3.83
CA GLY A 115 -2.77 2.43 3.76
C GLY A 115 -2.05 1.92 2.51
N VAL A 116 -0.73 2.02 2.56
CA VAL A 116 0.21 1.50 1.56
C VAL A 116 1.20 0.57 2.24
N TRP A 117 1.84 -0.30 1.47
CA TRP A 117 2.79 -1.28 2.01
C TRP A 117 4.09 -0.65 2.52
N SER A 118 4.58 0.40 1.87
CA SER A 118 5.78 1.13 2.26
C SER A 118 5.73 2.57 1.80
N VAL A 119 6.53 3.41 2.45
CA VAL A 119 6.71 4.83 2.10
C VAL A 119 7.21 4.98 0.65
N TRP A 120 8.16 4.14 0.24
CA TRP A 120 8.64 4.09 -1.14
C TRP A 120 7.52 3.80 -2.14
N GLU A 121 6.74 2.73 -1.91
CA GLU A 121 5.61 2.37 -2.77
C GLU A 121 4.56 3.49 -2.82
N ALA A 122 4.29 4.15 -1.69
CA ALA A 122 3.42 5.33 -1.64
C ALA A 122 3.87 6.43 -2.59
N GLY A 123 5.15 6.82 -2.51
CA GLY A 123 5.69 7.88 -3.35
C GLY A 123 5.63 7.54 -4.85
N VAL A 124 5.94 6.29 -5.21
CA VAL A 124 5.80 5.81 -6.60
C VAL A 124 4.34 5.89 -7.06
N ARG A 125 3.40 5.37 -6.26
CA ARG A 125 1.95 5.44 -6.57
C ARG A 125 1.48 6.89 -6.72
N ALA A 126 1.92 7.79 -5.84
CA ALA A 126 1.54 9.19 -5.85
C ALA A 126 2.06 9.91 -7.10
N ILE A 127 3.33 9.70 -7.48
CA ILE A 127 3.92 10.27 -8.71
C ILE A 127 3.22 9.74 -9.96
N LEU A 128 3.01 8.42 -10.06
CA LEU A 128 2.35 7.81 -11.22
C LEU A 128 0.88 8.26 -11.34
N GLY A 129 0.23 8.53 -10.21
CA GLY A 129 -1.15 9.00 -10.11
C GLY A 129 -1.39 10.48 -10.39
N GLN A 130 -0.33 11.29 -10.56
CA GLN A 130 -0.48 12.72 -10.82
C GLN A 130 -1.35 12.99 -12.05
N GLN A 131 -2.39 13.81 -11.92
CA GLN A 131 -3.19 14.33 -13.05
C GLN A 131 -3.75 13.25 -14.01
N VAL A 132 -4.03 12.05 -13.51
CA VAL A 132 -4.60 10.94 -14.30
C VAL A 132 -5.70 10.23 -13.51
N SER A 133 -6.48 9.39 -14.19
CA SER A 133 -7.45 8.53 -13.51
C SER A 133 -6.76 7.44 -12.71
N VAL A 134 -7.44 6.90 -11.69
CA VAL A 134 -6.96 5.73 -10.92
C VAL A 134 -6.59 4.58 -11.84
N LYS A 135 -7.44 4.27 -12.83
CA LYS A 135 -7.18 3.20 -13.81
C LYS A 135 -5.87 3.43 -14.59
N ALA A 136 -5.61 4.65 -15.04
CA ALA A 136 -4.37 4.96 -15.74
C ALA A 136 -3.14 4.87 -14.83
N ALA A 137 -3.24 5.36 -13.59
CA ALA A 137 -2.18 5.27 -12.59
C ALA A 137 -1.78 3.80 -12.32
N ILE A 138 -2.77 2.93 -12.14
CA ILE A 138 -2.57 1.51 -11.85
C ILE A 138 -2.03 0.75 -13.06
N ASN A 139 -2.41 1.13 -14.29
CA ASN A 139 -1.79 0.59 -15.49
C ASN A 139 -0.30 0.96 -15.58
N HIS A 140 0.07 2.20 -15.26
CA HIS A 140 1.48 2.61 -15.21
C HIS A 140 2.25 1.88 -14.12
N LEU A 141 1.64 1.69 -12.94
CA LEU A 141 2.25 0.99 -11.82
C LEU A 141 2.51 -0.49 -12.17
N ASN A 142 1.52 -1.20 -12.70
CA ASN A 142 1.70 -2.58 -13.10
C ASN A 142 2.74 -2.71 -14.22
N ASN A 143 2.74 -1.82 -15.22
CA ASN A 143 3.78 -1.80 -16.26
C ASN A 143 5.18 -1.57 -15.68
N LEU A 144 5.33 -0.68 -14.67
CA LEU A 144 6.59 -0.47 -13.97
C LEU A 144 7.06 -1.73 -13.25
N VAL A 145 6.18 -2.34 -12.44
CA VAL A 145 6.48 -3.55 -11.67
C VAL A 145 6.85 -4.66 -12.65
N ASP A 146 5.96 -5.05 -13.55
CA ASP A 146 6.16 -6.19 -14.46
C ASP A 146 7.40 -6.05 -15.37
N THR A 147 7.85 -4.82 -15.66
CA THR A 147 9.07 -4.57 -16.45
C THR A 147 10.35 -4.69 -15.62
N ILE A 148 10.33 -4.27 -14.35
CA ILE A 148 11.53 -4.17 -13.51
C ILE A 148 11.67 -5.36 -12.55
N SER A 149 10.57 -5.80 -11.94
CA SER A 149 10.54 -6.91 -10.97
C SER A 149 9.28 -7.76 -11.10
N SER A 150 9.44 -9.09 -11.02
CA SER A 150 8.32 -10.03 -11.12
C SER A 150 7.94 -10.67 -9.78
N GLN A 151 8.71 -10.43 -8.72
CA GLN A 151 8.53 -11.11 -7.43
C GLN A 151 8.43 -10.15 -6.24
N ASP A 152 8.72 -8.87 -6.45
CA ASP A 152 8.56 -7.82 -5.43
C ASP A 152 8.28 -6.46 -6.06
N PHE A 153 7.98 -5.46 -5.23
CA PHE A 153 7.94 -4.08 -5.65
C PHE A 153 9.36 -3.61 -6.02
N PRO A 154 9.56 -2.95 -7.20
CA PRO A 154 10.88 -2.48 -7.61
C PRO A 154 11.53 -1.59 -6.55
N THR A 155 12.79 -1.85 -6.23
CA THR A 155 13.57 -1.04 -5.29
C THR A 155 13.91 0.33 -5.88
N PRO A 156 14.25 1.34 -5.05
CA PRO A 156 14.77 2.62 -5.54
C PRO A 156 15.94 2.47 -6.51
N THR A 157 16.88 1.57 -6.20
CA THR A 157 18.06 1.31 -7.04
C THR A 157 17.68 0.78 -8.42
N GLU A 158 16.78 -0.20 -8.49
CA GLU A 158 16.34 -0.76 -9.77
C GLU A 158 15.61 0.28 -10.62
N VAL A 159 14.76 1.11 -10.02
CA VAL A 159 14.06 2.19 -10.74
C VAL A 159 15.04 3.26 -11.21
N ALA A 160 16.02 3.66 -10.39
CA ALA A 160 17.02 4.66 -10.75
C ALA A 160 17.95 4.20 -11.89
N GLN A 161 18.19 2.90 -12.01
CA GLN A 161 19.07 2.32 -13.04
C GLN A 161 18.35 1.91 -14.33
N THR A 162 17.01 2.01 -14.36
CA THR A 162 16.20 1.59 -15.52
C THR A 162 15.85 2.78 -16.41
N ASP A 163 15.96 2.62 -17.73
CA ASP A 163 15.37 3.57 -18.67
C ASP A 163 13.83 3.49 -18.61
N LEU A 164 13.20 4.54 -18.08
CA LEU A 164 11.75 4.65 -17.89
C LEU A 164 10.99 5.01 -19.18
N SER A 165 11.63 4.97 -20.36
CA SER A 165 11.03 5.31 -21.65
C SER A 165 9.78 4.48 -21.98
N PHE A 166 9.69 3.23 -21.50
CA PHE A 166 8.55 2.33 -21.66
C PHE A 166 7.25 2.80 -20.98
N LEU A 167 7.33 3.70 -20.00
CA LEU A 167 6.15 4.28 -19.38
C LEU A 167 5.48 5.28 -20.34
N ARG A 168 4.22 5.03 -20.69
CA ARG A 168 3.45 5.89 -21.61
C ARG A 168 2.85 7.11 -20.88
N MET A 169 3.71 7.97 -20.36
CA MET A 169 3.35 9.17 -19.60
C MET A 169 4.25 10.37 -19.95
N PRO A 170 3.91 11.61 -19.58
CA PRO A 170 4.73 12.79 -19.87
C PRO A 170 6.17 12.64 -19.38
N GLU A 171 7.12 13.16 -20.16
CA GLU A 171 8.55 13.08 -19.87
C GLU A 171 8.90 13.68 -18.50
N SER A 172 8.27 14.80 -18.15
CA SER A 172 8.44 15.45 -16.85
C SER A 172 8.15 14.50 -15.67
N ARG A 173 7.16 13.61 -15.81
CA ARG A 173 6.78 12.64 -14.76
C ARG A 173 7.78 11.49 -14.67
N LYS A 174 8.31 11.02 -15.81
CA LYS A 174 9.38 10.01 -15.82
C LYS A 174 10.60 10.53 -15.07
N GLN A 175 10.98 11.77 -15.36
CA GLN A 175 12.09 12.44 -14.69
C GLN A 175 11.81 12.67 -13.20
N THR A 176 10.56 12.93 -12.78
CA THR A 176 10.21 13.01 -11.36
C THR A 176 10.39 11.65 -10.67
N LEU A 177 9.93 10.56 -11.29
CA LEU A 177 10.12 9.22 -10.73
C LEU A 177 11.60 8.83 -10.63
N ALA A 178 12.40 9.14 -11.66
CA ALA A 178 13.85 8.91 -11.64
C ALA A 178 14.54 9.70 -10.52
N ARG A 179 14.27 11.01 -10.38
CA ARG A 179 14.82 11.84 -9.29
C ARG A 179 14.40 11.33 -7.92
N TYR A 180 13.15 10.89 -7.78
CA TYR A 180 12.66 10.33 -6.53
C TYR A 180 13.36 9.02 -6.18
N ALA A 181 13.58 8.14 -7.16
CA ALA A 181 14.34 6.91 -6.99
C ALA A 181 15.78 7.19 -6.54
N GLU A 182 16.49 8.10 -7.22
CA GLU A 182 17.85 8.52 -6.87
C GLU A 182 17.94 9.12 -5.45
N PHE A 183 16.95 9.94 -5.07
CA PHE A 183 16.86 10.52 -3.74
C PHE A 183 16.68 9.43 -2.67
N MET A 184 15.78 8.47 -2.89
CA MET A 184 15.51 7.38 -1.95
C MET A 184 16.69 6.40 -1.82
N CYS A 185 17.54 6.27 -2.84
CA CYS A 185 18.81 5.55 -2.71
C CYS A 185 19.77 6.21 -1.70
N GLN A 186 19.74 7.54 -1.58
CA GLN A 186 20.60 8.31 -0.68
C GLN A 186 19.96 8.56 0.69
N HIS A 187 18.62 8.56 0.73
CA HIS A 187 17.82 8.88 1.91
C HIS A 187 16.68 7.85 2.08
N PRO A 188 17.00 6.57 2.37
CA PRO A 188 16.01 5.49 2.44
C PRO A 188 14.94 5.72 3.50
N ASP A 189 15.29 6.41 4.59
CA ASP A 189 14.40 6.71 5.71
C ASP A 189 13.76 8.11 5.61
N SER A 190 13.86 8.77 4.44
CA SER A 190 13.30 10.12 4.28
C SER A 190 11.80 10.14 4.51
N MET A 191 11.36 11.15 5.26
CA MET A 191 9.94 11.34 5.51
C MET A 191 9.30 12.08 4.33
N PRO A 192 8.00 11.85 4.06
CA PRO A 192 7.35 12.46 2.92
C PRO A 192 7.57 13.99 2.79
N ASN A 193 7.53 14.73 3.91
CA ASN A 193 7.71 16.18 3.92
C ASN A 193 9.04 16.66 3.32
N GLU A 194 10.08 15.82 3.31
CA GLU A 194 11.38 16.11 2.72
C GLU A 194 11.35 16.06 1.18
N TRP A 195 10.36 15.37 0.59
CA TRP A 195 10.26 15.18 -0.86
C TRP A 195 9.85 16.45 -1.61
N LEU A 196 9.33 17.46 -0.92
CA LEU A 196 8.97 18.76 -1.52
C LEU A 196 10.17 19.48 -2.15
N ALA A 197 11.40 19.12 -1.77
CA ALA A 197 12.61 19.62 -2.41
C ALA A 197 12.78 19.09 -3.85
N LEU A 198 12.11 17.98 -4.20
CA LEU A 198 12.24 17.35 -5.51
C LEU A 198 11.32 18.01 -6.54
N LYS A 199 11.92 18.48 -7.64
CA LYS A 199 11.17 19.02 -8.78
C LYS A 199 10.15 18.01 -9.28
N GLY A 200 8.88 18.42 -9.33
CA GLY A 200 7.76 17.61 -9.80
C GLY A 200 6.97 16.89 -8.70
N ILE A 201 7.39 17.01 -7.44
CA ILE A 201 6.58 16.65 -6.27
C ILE A 201 6.06 17.95 -5.67
N GLY A 202 4.74 18.10 -5.65
CA GLY A 202 4.08 19.30 -5.12
C GLY A 202 3.26 18.98 -3.87
N PRO A 203 2.67 20.01 -3.22
CA PRO A 203 1.90 19.84 -2.00
C PRO A 203 0.73 18.85 -2.11
N TRP A 204 0.17 18.65 -3.31
CA TRP A 204 -0.89 17.66 -3.53
C TRP A 204 -0.39 16.21 -3.44
N THR A 205 0.85 15.93 -3.86
CA THR A 205 1.46 14.58 -3.75
C THR A 205 1.78 14.22 -2.29
N MET A 206 1.69 15.21 -1.40
CA MET A 206 2.06 15.14 0.00
C MET A 206 0.88 15.02 0.97
N GLN A 207 -0.34 15.27 0.49
CA GLN A 207 -1.59 15.19 1.25
C GLN A 207 -2.18 13.79 1.13
#